data_AF-A0A0S7ERB4-F1
#
_entry.id   AF-A0A0S7ERB4-F1
#
_cell.length_a   1.000
_cell.length_b   1.000
_cell.length_c   1.000
_cell.angle_alpha   90.00
_cell.angle_beta   90.00
_cell.angle_gamma   90.00
#
_symmetry.space_group_name_H-M   'P 1'
#
loop_
_entity.id
_entity.type
_entity.pdbx_description
1 polymer ?
#
loop_
_entity_poly.entity_id
_entity_poly.type
_entity_poly.pdbx_seq_one_letter_code
_entity_poly.pdbx_strand_id
1 'polypeptide(L)'
;MQDTLAMVDDPEYEEEEPSFSDPEDFEDDIEDEELLEDILREKPQEADGIDSVVVVDNVPQVGPERLEKLKNVIHKIFSKFGKITTEFYPEADGMTKGYIFLEYAAPTQAVEAVKNADGYKLDKQHTFRVNLFTDFDKYMNISDEWEAPEKQPFKDFGNMRHWIEDSDCRDQYSVIYEAGERTAIFSNDAKDPILAEERARWTETYVRWSPKGTYLATFHQRGIALWGGEKFKQIQRFSHQGVSLIDFSPCERYVVTFSPLLDTKEDPQAIIIWDILTGQKKRGFHCESSAHWPIFKWSHDGKFFARMTTDTLSIYETPSMGLLDKKSLKISGIKDFSWSPGDNIIAFWVPEDKDIPARVTLMQLPSRQEIRVRNLFNVVDCKLHWQRNGDYLCVKVDRTPKGTQGVVTNFEIFRMREKQVPVDVVEMKESIIAFAWEPNGSKFAVLHGESPRINASFYHVKNNGKIELIKMFDKQQANSIFWSPQGQFMVLAGLRRSEVKMFSCETNSSSH
;
A
#
# COMPACT_ATOMS: atom_id res chain seq x y z
N MET A 1 -8.83 65.24 57.53
CA MET A 1 -9.85 65.36 56.46
C MET A 1 -10.03 63.95 55.93
N GLN A 2 -11.15 63.24 56.07
CA GLN A 2 -12.55 63.53 56.37
C GLN A 2 -13.07 62.38 57.28
N ASP A 3 -13.69 62.70 58.41
CA ASP A 3 -15.13 62.55 58.67
C ASP A 3 -15.70 61.13 58.45
N THR A 4 -15.67 60.31 59.50
CA THR A 4 -16.61 59.19 59.69
C THR A 4 -17.84 59.72 60.42
N LEU A 5 -18.91 59.99 59.66
CA LEU A 5 -20.24 60.33 60.17
C LEU A 5 -20.99 59.06 60.57
N ALA A 6 -21.67 59.17 61.70
CA ALA A 6 -22.57 58.17 62.27
C ALA A 6 -23.73 57.81 61.33
N MET A 7 -24.13 56.54 61.34
CA MET A 7 -25.47 56.13 60.93
C MET A 7 -26.19 55.48 62.11
N VAL A 8 -27.47 55.81 62.16
CA VAL A 8 -28.44 55.71 63.24
C VAL A 8 -29.19 54.39 63.12
N ASP A 9 -29.52 53.78 64.26
CA ASP A 9 -30.42 52.62 64.39
C ASP A 9 -31.79 52.92 63.76
N ASP A 10 -32.29 52.01 62.91
CA ASP A 10 -33.68 51.95 62.44
C ASP A 10 -34.28 50.60 62.89
N PRO A 11 -35.56 50.55 63.31
CA PRO A 11 -36.09 49.55 64.24
C PRO A 11 -36.53 48.25 63.57
N GLU A 12 -36.61 47.22 64.41
CA GLU A 12 -37.04 45.84 64.16
C GLU A 12 -38.29 45.70 63.27
N TYR A 13 -38.14 44.98 62.17
CA TYR A 13 -39.22 44.23 61.50
C TYR A 13 -39.01 42.75 61.84
N GLU A 14 -39.71 42.26 62.88
CA GLU A 14 -39.93 40.83 63.08
C GLU A 14 -41.06 40.37 62.15
N GLU A 15 -40.73 39.89 60.95
CA GLU A 15 -41.62 39.00 60.20
C GLU A 15 -41.20 37.55 60.52
N GLU A 16 -42.07 36.81 61.20
CA GLU A 16 -41.90 35.37 61.41
C GLU A 16 -41.80 34.67 60.05
N GLU A 17 -40.67 34.01 59.78
CA GLU A 17 -40.51 33.18 58.59
C GLU A 17 -41.55 32.04 58.61
N PRO A 18 -42.27 31.79 57.50
CA PRO A 18 -43.26 30.72 57.47
C PRO A 18 -42.58 29.35 57.61
N SER A 19 -43.20 28.48 58.41
CA SER A 19 -42.81 27.07 58.52
C SER A 19 -43.02 26.35 57.19
N PHE A 20 -41.95 25.78 56.64
CA PHE A 20 -41.93 24.97 55.41
C PHE A 20 -42.29 23.50 55.66
N SER A 21 -42.98 23.19 56.76
CA SER A 21 -43.37 21.83 57.08
C SER A 21 -44.74 21.53 56.46
N ASP A 22 -44.83 20.41 55.74
CA ASP A 22 -46.08 19.99 55.11
C ASP A 22 -47.17 19.69 56.18
N PRO A 23 -48.46 19.92 55.86
CA PRO A 23 -49.57 19.62 56.77
C PRO A 23 -49.67 18.12 57.11
N GLU A 24 -50.15 17.78 58.32
CA GLU A 24 -50.27 16.38 58.77
C GLU A 24 -51.15 15.47 57.89
N ASP A 25 -51.95 16.04 56.98
CA ASP A 25 -52.83 15.32 56.04
C ASP A 25 -52.31 15.33 54.58
N PHE A 26 -51.03 15.64 54.35
CA PHE A 26 -50.42 15.62 53.01
C PHE A 26 -50.08 14.17 52.60
N GLU A 27 -50.80 13.63 51.61
CA GLU A 27 -50.44 12.39 50.91
C GLU A 27 -49.55 12.75 49.72
N ASP A 28 -48.30 12.27 49.72
CA ASP A 28 -47.37 12.44 48.60
C ASP A 28 -47.83 11.60 47.39
N ASP A 29 -48.09 12.26 46.26
CA ASP A 29 -48.51 11.63 45.00
C ASP A 29 -47.34 10.98 44.22
N ILE A 30 -46.14 10.95 44.80
CA ILE A 30 -44.90 10.51 44.17
C ILE A 30 -44.40 9.27 44.93
N GLU A 31 -44.20 8.15 44.23
CA GLU A 31 -43.66 6.94 44.85
C GLU A 31 -42.24 7.20 45.37
N ASP A 32 -41.90 6.69 46.57
CA ASP A 32 -40.58 6.85 47.22
C ASP A 32 -39.38 6.52 46.30
N GLU A 33 -39.62 5.68 45.28
CA GLU A 33 -38.66 5.27 44.25
C GLU A 33 -38.26 6.42 43.30
N GLU A 34 -39.17 7.36 43.02
CA GLU A 34 -38.96 8.54 42.16
C GLU A 34 -38.29 9.69 42.93
N LEU A 35 -38.53 9.78 44.24
CA LEU A 35 -37.96 10.81 45.13
C LEU A 35 -36.49 10.52 45.52
N LEU A 36 -36.07 9.26 45.42
CA LEU A 36 -34.73 8.78 45.78
C LEU A 36 -33.84 8.43 44.58
N GLU A 37 -34.18 8.86 43.36
CA GLU A 37 -33.43 8.50 42.15
C GLU A 37 -31.94 8.90 42.22
N ASP A 38 -31.64 10.09 42.78
CA ASP A 38 -30.27 10.60 42.92
C ASP A 38 -29.46 9.87 44.01
N ILE A 39 -30.12 9.44 45.09
CA ILE A 39 -29.50 8.69 46.20
C ILE A 39 -29.34 7.20 45.84
N LEU A 40 -30.25 6.65 45.02
CA LEU A 40 -30.14 5.30 44.47
C LEU A 40 -29.06 5.18 43.39
N ARG A 41 -28.75 6.27 42.66
CA ARG A 41 -27.57 6.36 41.77
C ARG A 41 -26.24 6.42 42.52
N GLU A 42 -26.21 6.96 43.73
CA GLU A 42 -25.01 7.02 44.58
C GLU A 42 -24.81 5.78 45.47
N LYS A 43 -25.77 4.84 45.53
CA LYS A 43 -25.52 3.54 46.16
C LYS A 43 -24.45 2.78 45.36
N PRO A 44 -23.34 2.34 46.00
CA PRO A 44 -22.37 1.49 45.32
C PRO A 44 -23.08 0.22 44.85
N GLN A 45 -23.15 0.02 43.53
CA GLN A 45 -23.57 -1.26 42.96
C GLN A 45 -22.51 -2.32 43.32
N GLU A 46 -22.94 -3.53 43.69
CA GLU A 46 -22.03 -4.69 43.91
C GLU A 46 -21.19 -5.06 42.66
N ALA A 47 -21.37 -4.36 41.54
CA ALA A 47 -20.67 -4.54 40.28
C ALA A 47 -19.34 -3.77 40.17
N ASP A 48 -19.04 -2.77 41.01
CA ASP A 48 -17.81 -1.96 40.85
C ASP A 48 -16.50 -2.72 41.15
N GLY A 49 -16.58 -3.97 41.62
CA GLY A 49 -15.43 -4.83 41.87
C GLY A 49 -14.97 -5.69 40.68
N ILE A 50 -15.79 -5.87 39.64
CA ILE A 50 -15.51 -6.88 38.58
C ILE A 50 -14.43 -6.45 37.59
N ASP A 51 -14.23 -5.14 37.40
CA ASP A 51 -13.25 -4.59 36.47
C ASP A 51 -11.80 -4.78 36.92
N SER A 52 -11.61 -5.06 38.22
CA SER A 52 -10.31 -5.32 38.82
C SER A 52 -9.97 -6.80 38.91
N VAL A 53 -10.88 -7.68 38.47
CA VAL A 53 -10.71 -9.14 38.54
C VAL A 53 -10.21 -9.68 37.21
N VAL A 54 -9.10 -10.41 37.28
CA VAL A 54 -8.49 -11.11 36.16
C VAL A 54 -8.69 -12.61 36.32
N VAL A 55 -9.12 -13.26 35.24
CA VAL A 55 -9.22 -14.72 35.14
C VAL A 55 -7.98 -15.24 34.41
N VAL A 56 -7.23 -16.12 35.08
CA VAL A 56 -6.07 -16.79 34.47
C VAL A 56 -6.43 -18.26 34.27
N ASP A 57 -6.48 -18.68 33.01
CA ASP A 57 -6.81 -20.03 32.55
C ASP A 57 -5.54 -20.82 32.15
N ASN A 58 -5.65 -22.15 32.08
CA ASN A 58 -4.55 -23.12 31.88
C ASN A 58 -3.47 -23.10 32.98
N VAL A 59 -3.87 -22.87 34.21
CA VAL A 59 -3.01 -23.02 35.40
C VAL A 59 -2.84 -24.51 35.73
N PRO A 60 -1.65 -24.96 36.18
CA PRO A 60 -1.44 -26.35 36.55
C PRO A 60 -2.43 -26.88 37.59
N GLN A 61 -3.02 -28.04 37.33
CA GLN A 61 -3.92 -28.71 38.25
C GLN A 61 -3.11 -29.41 39.35
N VAL A 62 -3.27 -28.96 40.60
CA VAL A 62 -2.50 -29.47 41.73
C VAL A 62 -3.40 -29.83 42.91
N GLY A 63 -2.98 -30.82 43.70
CA GLY A 63 -3.57 -31.14 45.00
C GLY A 63 -3.04 -30.26 46.14
N PRO A 64 -3.59 -30.41 47.36
CA PRO A 64 -3.34 -29.51 48.49
C PRO A 64 -1.86 -29.39 48.89
N GLU A 65 -1.07 -30.44 48.75
CA GLU A 65 0.38 -30.44 49.08
C GLU A 65 1.23 -29.52 48.18
N ARG A 66 0.75 -29.20 46.96
CA ARG A 66 1.49 -28.40 45.97
C ARG A 66 0.84 -27.04 45.70
N LEU A 67 -0.34 -26.79 46.27
CA LEU A 67 -1.11 -25.55 46.10
C LEU A 67 -0.34 -24.33 46.59
N GLU A 68 0.37 -24.45 47.71
CA GLU A 68 1.15 -23.35 48.28
C GLU A 68 2.38 -23.00 47.44
N LYS A 69 2.96 -23.97 46.73
CA LYS A 69 4.03 -23.70 45.74
C LYS A 69 3.48 -23.00 44.51
N LEU A 70 2.30 -23.40 44.05
CA LEU A 70 1.63 -22.75 42.92
C LEU A 70 1.29 -21.29 43.24
N LYS A 71 0.74 -21.01 44.43
CA LYS A 71 0.48 -19.65 44.92
C LYS A 71 1.72 -18.77 44.87
N ASN A 72 2.85 -19.24 45.40
CA ASN A 72 4.10 -18.50 45.36
C ASN A 72 4.59 -18.18 43.94
N VAL A 73 4.41 -19.12 43.00
CA VAL A 73 4.79 -18.92 41.59
C VAL A 73 3.87 -17.89 40.92
N ILE A 74 2.56 -18.02 41.09
CA ILE A 74 1.56 -17.08 40.55
C ILE A 74 1.80 -15.68 41.13
N HIS A 75 1.94 -15.57 42.46
CA HIS A 75 2.22 -14.30 43.12
C HIS A 75 3.48 -13.64 42.57
N LYS A 76 4.57 -14.39 42.34
CA LYS A 76 5.82 -13.83 41.77
C LYS A 76 5.67 -13.35 40.31
N ILE A 77 4.81 -13.98 39.53
CA ILE A 77 4.56 -13.62 38.13
C ILE A 77 3.66 -12.38 38.06
N PHE A 78 2.56 -12.40 38.80
CA PHE A 78 1.51 -11.39 38.72
C PHE A 78 1.75 -10.15 39.59
N SER A 79 2.56 -10.24 40.66
CA SER A 79 2.97 -9.07 41.45
C SER A 79 3.81 -8.05 40.68
N LYS A 80 4.28 -8.39 39.48
CA LYS A 80 5.02 -7.46 38.61
C LYS A 80 4.12 -6.40 37.97
N PHE A 81 2.82 -6.70 37.84
CA PHE A 81 1.86 -5.85 37.13
C PHE A 81 0.98 -5.03 38.08
N GLY A 82 0.94 -5.41 39.36
CA GLY A 82 0.16 -4.71 40.37
C GLY A 82 0.19 -5.40 41.71
N LYS A 83 -0.42 -4.75 42.71
CA LYS A 83 -0.61 -5.37 44.02
C LYS A 83 -1.87 -6.23 43.98
N ILE A 84 -1.71 -7.52 44.23
CA ILE A 84 -2.82 -8.48 44.33
C ILE A 84 -3.49 -8.28 45.69
N THR A 85 -4.79 -8.00 45.69
CA THR A 85 -5.62 -7.82 46.89
C THR A 85 -6.16 -9.16 47.35
N THR A 86 -6.76 -9.90 46.41
CA THR A 86 -7.42 -11.18 46.67
C THR A 86 -6.99 -12.20 45.62
N GLU A 87 -6.72 -13.43 46.06
CA GLU A 87 -6.44 -14.56 45.19
C GLU A 87 -7.43 -15.70 45.49
N PHE A 88 -8.13 -16.18 44.47
CA PHE A 88 -9.09 -17.27 44.61
C PHE A 88 -8.74 -18.43 43.67
N TYR A 89 -8.63 -19.62 44.27
CA TYR A 89 -8.28 -20.88 43.59
C TYR A 89 -9.47 -21.85 43.71
N PRO A 90 -10.30 -21.95 42.67
CA PRO A 90 -11.40 -22.92 42.64
C PRO A 90 -10.91 -24.36 42.70
N GLU A 91 -11.46 -25.14 43.63
CA GLU A 91 -11.16 -26.56 43.81
C GLU A 91 -12.38 -27.43 43.45
N ALA A 92 -12.15 -28.60 42.85
CA ALA A 92 -13.12 -29.70 42.74
C ALA A 92 -12.40 -31.03 42.96
N ASP A 93 -13.04 -31.93 43.69
CA ASP A 93 -12.52 -33.28 43.97
C ASP A 93 -11.09 -33.30 44.54
N GLY A 94 -10.74 -32.29 45.35
CA GLY A 94 -9.42 -32.16 45.97
C GLY A 94 -8.29 -31.69 45.04
N MET A 95 -8.60 -31.21 43.84
CA MET A 95 -7.66 -30.62 42.89
C MET A 95 -8.14 -29.26 42.39
N THR A 96 -7.22 -28.36 42.05
CA THR A 96 -7.56 -27.05 41.46
C THR A 96 -8.12 -27.21 40.04
N LYS A 97 -9.16 -26.46 39.68
CA LYS A 97 -9.87 -26.57 38.38
C LYS A 97 -9.11 -26.04 37.16
N GLY A 98 -7.86 -25.59 37.34
CA GLY A 98 -7.00 -25.13 36.25
C GLY A 98 -7.23 -23.68 35.81
N TYR A 99 -8.10 -22.94 36.51
CA TYR A 99 -8.25 -21.50 36.39
C TYR A 99 -8.20 -20.85 37.78
N ILE A 100 -7.83 -19.58 37.83
CA ILE A 100 -7.72 -18.80 39.07
C ILE A 100 -8.25 -17.39 38.86
N PHE A 101 -8.68 -16.74 39.93
CA PHE A 101 -9.09 -15.34 39.93
C PHE A 101 -8.11 -14.52 40.76
N LEU A 102 -7.64 -13.42 40.18
CA LEU A 102 -6.75 -12.47 40.82
C LEU A 102 -7.42 -11.09 40.81
N GLU A 103 -7.63 -10.53 41.99
CA GLU A 103 -8.17 -9.18 42.15
C GLU A 103 -7.01 -8.21 42.40
N TYR A 104 -6.93 -7.17 41.57
CA TYR A 104 -5.96 -6.08 41.74
C TYR A 104 -6.56 -4.91 42.51
N ALA A 105 -5.71 -4.07 43.09
CA ALA A 105 -6.15 -2.85 43.76
C ALA A 105 -6.70 -1.77 42.80
N ALA A 106 -6.37 -1.85 41.50
CA ALA A 106 -6.83 -0.90 40.50
C ALA A 106 -7.16 -1.59 39.16
N PRO A 107 -8.24 -1.19 38.46
CA PRO A 107 -8.60 -1.76 37.16
C PRO A 107 -7.51 -1.63 36.09
N THR A 108 -6.73 -0.56 36.12
CA THR A 108 -5.62 -0.35 35.17
C THR A 108 -4.53 -1.41 35.28
N GLN A 109 -4.31 -1.95 36.48
CA GLN A 109 -3.34 -3.03 36.72
C GLN A 109 -3.85 -4.36 36.18
N ALA A 110 -5.16 -4.61 36.26
CA ALA A 110 -5.80 -5.79 35.67
C ALA A 110 -5.64 -5.80 34.13
N VAL A 111 -5.88 -4.66 33.47
CA VAL A 111 -5.70 -4.50 32.02
C VAL A 111 -4.22 -4.70 31.61
N GLU A 112 -3.29 -4.17 32.38
CA GLU A 112 -1.85 -4.33 32.13
C GLU A 112 -1.39 -5.78 32.32
N ALA A 113 -1.93 -6.47 33.31
CA ALA A 113 -1.69 -7.89 33.55
C ALA A 113 -2.20 -8.74 32.38
N VAL A 114 -3.41 -8.48 31.88
CA VAL A 114 -3.98 -9.19 30.72
C VAL A 114 -3.11 -9.00 29.48
N LYS A 115 -2.72 -7.76 29.17
CA LYS A 115 -1.93 -7.44 27.98
C LYS A 115 -0.54 -8.09 27.97
N ASN A 116 0.09 -8.24 29.13
CA ASN A 116 1.49 -8.69 29.24
C ASN A 116 1.64 -10.16 29.70
N ALA A 117 0.63 -10.73 30.36
CA ALA A 117 0.67 -12.10 30.87
C ALA A 117 -0.11 -13.10 30.00
N ASP A 118 -0.96 -12.64 29.08
CA ASP A 118 -1.61 -13.52 28.10
C ASP A 118 -0.57 -14.15 27.15
N GLY A 119 -0.58 -15.48 27.05
CA GLY A 119 0.41 -16.25 26.29
C GLY A 119 1.71 -16.58 27.04
N TYR A 120 1.80 -16.27 28.34
CA TYR A 120 2.98 -16.60 29.15
C TYR A 120 3.14 -18.12 29.34
N LYS A 121 4.27 -18.68 28.91
CA LYS A 121 4.56 -20.12 29.02
C LYS A 121 5.20 -20.45 30.35
N LEU A 122 4.48 -21.18 31.20
CA LEU A 122 5.02 -21.67 32.47
C LEU A 122 5.87 -22.94 32.26
N ASP A 123 5.38 -23.86 31.45
CA ASP A 123 6.10 -25.07 31.02
C ASP A 123 5.70 -25.49 29.58
N LYS A 124 6.02 -26.72 29.16
CA LYS A 124 5.67 -27.22 27.81
C LYS A 124 4.17 -27.43 27.59
N GLN A 125 3.38 -27.62 28.65
CA GLN A 125 1.95 -27.96 28.60
C GLN A 125 1.06 -26.79 29.03
N HIS A 126 1.54 -25.91 29.92
CA HIS A 126 0.79 -24.82 30.52
C HIS A 126 1.24 -23.47 29.94
N THR A 127 0.39 -22.90 29.09
CA THR A 127 0.49 -21.51 28.61
C THR A 127 -0.69 -20.76 29.17
N PHE A 128 -0.43 -19.74 30.00
CA PHE A 128 -1.49 -18.96 30.61
C PHE A 128 -2.30 -18.23 29.56
N ARG A 129 -3.62 -18.25 29.73
CA ARG A 129 -4.54 -17.35 29.04
C ARG A 129 -5.16 -16.43 30.06
N VAL A 130 -5.05 -15.12 29.83
CA VAL A 130 -5.43 -14.12 30.81
C VAL A 130 -6.53 -13.26 30.21
N ASN A 131 -7.69 -13.19 30.87
CA ASN A 131 -8.83 -12.39 30.42
C ASN A 131 -9.39 -11.56 31.59
N LEU A 132 -10.08 -10.47 31.30
CA LEU A 132 -10.84 -9.75 32.32
C LEU A 132 -12.12 -10.52 32.66
N PHE A 133 -12.60 -10.39 33.89
CA PHE A 133 -13.87 -11.01 34.27
C PHE A 133 -15.05 -10.45 33.46
N THR A 134 -15.03 -9.15 33.16
CA THR A 134 -16.04 -8.48 32.30
C THR A 134 -16.05 -8.94 30.85
N ASP A 135 -14.97 -9.55 30.37
CA ASP A 135 -14.99 -10.14 29.04
C ASP A 135 -15.95 -11.35 28.96
N PHE A 136 -16.34 -11.95 30.08
CA PHE A 136 -17.30 -13.05 30.09
C PHE A 136 -18.67 -12.62 29.55
N ASP A 137 -19.19 -11.47 29.97
CA ASP A 137 -20.44 -10.90 29.44
C ASP A 137 -20.31 -10.51 27.98
N LYS A 138 -19.12 -10.05 27.57
CA LYS A 138 -18.82 -9.73 26.18
C LYS A 138 -18.84 -10.98 25.31
N TYR A 139 -18.26 -12.09 25.76
CA TYR A 139 -18.22 -13.37 25.02
C TYR A 139 -19.54 -14.13 25.10
N MET A 140 -20.31 -14.02 26.19
CA MET A 140 -21.66 -14.59 26.32
C MET A 140 -22.68 -13.90 25.40
N ASN A 141 -22.50 -12.61 25.15
CA ASN A 141 -23.39 -11.83 24.29
C ASN A 141 -22.90 -11.70 22.83
N ILE A 142 -21.89 -12.47 22.41
CA ILE A 142 -21.56 -12.56 20.98
C ILE A 142 -22.65 -13.37 20.31
N SER A 143 -23.34 -12.78 19.34
CA SER A 143 -24.28 -13.51 18.51
C SER A 143 -23.56 -14.65 17.77
N ASP A 144 -24.05 -15.87 17.91
CA ASP A 144 -23.59 -17.02 17.11
C ASP A 144 -23.88 -16.82 15.60
N GLU A 145 -24.79 -15.90 15.27
CA GLU A 145 -25.09 -15.49 13.91
C GLU A 145 -24.11 -14.42 13.44
N TRP A 146 -23.28 -14.77 12.45
CA TRP A 146 -22.46 -13.84 11.70
C TRP A 146 -23.37 -12.98 10.81
N GLU A 147 -23.62 -11.75 11.23
CA GLU A 147 -24.21 -10.74 10.35
C GLU A 147 -23.13 -10.18 9.43
N ALA A 148 -23.30 -10.40 8.12
CA ALA A 148 -22.42 -9.78 7.14
C ALA A 148 -22.55 -8.25 7.27
N PRO A 149 -21.43 -7.52 7.45
CA PRO A 149 -21.49 -6.08 7.65
C PRO A 149 -22.24 -5.41 6.51
N GLU A 150 -23.11 -4.47 6.85
CA GLU A 150 -23.88 -3.73 5.84
C GLU A 150 -22.94 -3.12 4.81
N LYS A 151 -23.25 -3.34 3.52
CA LYS A 151 -22.49 -2.73 2.43
C LYS A 151 -22.59 -1.22 2.60
N GLN A 152 -21.44 -0.56 2.77
CA GLN A 152 -21.40 0.89 2.89
C GLN A 152 -22.24 1.53 1.76
N PRO A 153 -23.12 2.49 2.08
CA PRO A 153 -23.93 3.14 1.08
C PRO A 153 -23.02 3.78 0.04
N PHE A 154 -23.36 3.57 -1.24
CA PHE A 154 -22.59 4.10 -2.36
C PHE A 154 -22.56 5.63 -2.27
N LYS A 155 -21.39 6.20 -2.00
CA LYS A 155 -21.17 7.64 -2.12
C LYS A 155 -20.99 7.95 -3.60
N ASP A 156 -21.99 8.59 -4.19
CA ASP A 156 -21.85 9.12 -5.54
C ASP A 156 -20.86 10.30 -5.51
N PHE A 157 -19.67 10.09 -6.05
CA PHE A 157 -18.63 11.11 -6.18
C PHE A 157 -18.82 11.97 -7.45
N GLY A 158 -19.91 11.76 -8.20
CA GLY A 158 -20.20 12.41 -9.47
C GLY A 158 -19.41 11.79 -10.63
N ASN A 159 -19.28 12.54 -11.73
CA ASN A 159 -18.56 12.07 -12.90
C ASN A 159 -17.04 12.08 -12.68
N MET A 160 -16.54 10.91 -12.26
CA MET A 160 -15.13 10.63 -12.06
C MET A 160 -14.31 10.58 -13.36
N ARG A 161 -14.95 10.67 -14.53
CA ARG A 161 -14.31 10.67 -15.85
C ARG A 161 -14.79 11.83 -16.73
N HIS A 162 -15.20 12.94 -16.12
CA HIS A 162 -15.75 14.09 -16.82
C HIS A 162 -14.83 14.59 -17.95
N TRP A 163 -13.50 14.50 -17.80
CA TRP A 163 -12.55 14.95 -18.81
C TRP A 163 -12.64 14.16 -20.13
N ILE A 164 -13.23 12.95 -20.12
CA ILE A 164 -13.45 12.16 -21.35
C ILE A 164 -14.63 12.71 -22.16
N GLU A 165 -15.57 13.39 -21.51
CA GLU A 165 -16.74 14.00 -22.17
C GLU A 165 -16.40 15.35 -22.80
N ASP A 166 -15.19 15.86 -22.58
CA ASP A 166 -14.73 17.12 -23.18
C ASP A 166 -14.65 16.98 -24.70
N SER A 167 -15.45 17.77 -25.42
CA SER A 167 -15.51 17.76 -26.89
C SER A 167 -14.17 18.09 -27.53
N ASP A 168 -13.35 18.88 -26.84
CA ASP A 168 -12.05 19.33 -27.33
C ASP A 168 -10.93 18.32 -26.99
N CYS A 169 -11.24 17.24 -26.25
CA CYS A 169 -10.30 16.18 -25.86
C CYS A 169 -9.00 16.72 -25.23
N ARG A 170 -9.11 17.74 -24.37
CA ARG A 170 -7.97 18.43 -23.76
C ARG A 170 -7.33 17.57 -22.68
N ASP A 171 -6.01 17.38 -22.78
CA ASP A 171 -5.25 16.71 -21.73
C ASP A 171 -5.12 17.62 -20.49
N GLN A 172 -5.40 17.06 -19.31
CA GLN A 172 -5.15 17.73 -18.04
C GLN A 172 -3.71 17.45 -17.56
N TYR A 173 -3.05 18.47 -17.03
CA TYR A 173 -1.73 18.35 -16.44
C TYR A 173 -1.65 19.12 -15.11
N SER A 174 -0.84 18.61 -14.20
CA SER A 174 -0.64 19.20 -12.88
C SER A 174 0.67 19.97 -12.82
N VAL A 175 0.64 21.16 -12.24
CA VAL A 175 1.81 22.03 -12.05
C VAL A 175 1.95 22.35 -10.57
N ILE A 176 3.16 22.15 -10.06
CA ILE A 176 3.56 22.60 -8.74
C ILE A 176 4.51 23.77 -8.93
N TYR A 177 4.18 24.92 -8.34
CA TYR A 177 4.95 26.15 -8.47
C TYR A 177 5.04 26.85 -7.11
N GLU A 178 5.77 27.96 -7.03
CA GLU A 178 6.10 28.63 -5.75
C GLU A 178 6.78 27.67 -4.74
N ALA A 179 7.77 26.90 -5.20
CA ALA A 179 8.52 25.94 -4.38
C ALA A 179 7.65 24.89 -3.63
N GLY A 180 6.45 24.58 -4.15
CA GLY A 180 5.54 23.62 -3.53
C GLY A 180 4.41 24.26 -2.73
N GLU A 181 4.36 25.59 -2.64
CA GLU A 181 3.27 26.27 -1.93
C GLU A 181 1.93 26.17 -2.67
N ARG A 182 1.94 26.06 -3.99
CA ARG A 182 0.72 25.95 -4.80
C ARG A 182 0.78 24.76 -5.76
N THR A 183 -0.36 24.07 -5.84
CA THR A 183 -0.60 23.03 -6.84
C THR A 183 -1.83 23.43 -7.65
N ALA A 184 -1.67 23.50 -8.96
CA ALA A 184 -2.73 23.80 -9.89
C ALA A 184 -2.86 22.69 -10.94
N ILE A 185 -4.08 22.49 -11.42
CA ILE A 185 -4.42 21.59 -12.50
C ILE A 185 -4.90 22.44 -13.66
N PHE A 186 -4.26 22.26 -14.82
CA PHE A 186 -4.57 22.99 -16.03
C PHE A 186 -5.06 22.02 -17.10
N SER A 187 -6.02 22.46 -17.90
CA SER A 187 -6.40 21.81 -19.15
C SER A 187 -5.61 22.45 -20.28
N ASN A 188 -4.99 21.62 -21.13
CA ASN A 188 -4.20 22.06 -22.26
C ASN A 188 -5.10 22.53 -23.39
N ASP A 189 -5.32 23.84 -23.52
CA ASP A 189 -5.97 24.44 -24.68
C ASP A 189 -4.93 25.09 -25.61
N ALA A 190 -5.24 25.15 -26.91
CA ALA A 190 -4.29 25.60 -27.93
C ALA A 190 -3.96 27.10 -27.84
N LYS A 191 -4.83 27.89 -27.20
CA LYS A 191 -4.63 29.34 -27.02
C LYS A 191 -3.92 29.63 -25.71
N ASP A 192 -4.58 29.31 -24.60
CA ASP A 192 -4.11 29.58 -23.24
C ASP A 192 -4.51 28.44 -22.31
N PRO A 193 -3.62 28.01 -21.40
CA PRO A 193 -3.94 26.94 -20.46
C PRO A 193 -5.11 27.35 -19.55
N ILE A 194 -6.13 26.52 -19.48
CA ILE A 194 -7.33 26.79 -18.69
C ILE A 194 -7.11 26.24 -17.28
N LEU A 195 -7.21 27.10 -16.27
CA LEU A 195 -7.12 26.67 -14.88
C LEU A 195 -8.39 25.89 -14.50
N ALA A 196 -8.23 24.62 -14.13
CA ALA A 196 -9.32 23.80 -13.62
C ALA A 196 -9.50 24.00 -12.12
N GLU A 197 -8.46 23.76 -11.33
CA GLU A 197 -8.48 23.92 -9.87
C GLU A 197 -7.07 24.34 -9.37
N GLU A 198 -7.04 25.21 -8.37
CA GLU A 198 -5.81 25.63 -7.69
C GLU A 198 -6.01 25.58 -6.18
N ARG A 199 -5.04 24.99 -5.47
CA ARG A 199 -5.05 24.95 -4.00
C ARG A 199 -3.67 25.21 -3.42
N ALA A 200 -3.66 26.03 -2.37
CA ALA A 200 -2.48 26.25 -1.56
C ALA A 200 -2.18 25.03 -0.69
N ARG A 201 -0.91 24.62 -0.63
CA ARG A 201 -0.38 23.48 0.14
C ARG A 201 -1.16 22.19 -0.07
N TRP A 202 -1.57 21.92 -1.31
CA TRP A 202 -2.32 20.72 -1.63
C TRP A 202 -1.48 19.45 -1.49
N THR A 203 -0.18 19.53 -1.75
CA THR A 203 0.78 18.45 -1.52
C THR A 203 2.06 19.02 -0.91
N GLU A 204 2.78 18.22 -0.13
CA GLU A 204 4.04 18.63 0.50
C GLU A 204 5.27 18.30 -0.36
N THR A 205 5.21 17.26 -1.20
CA THR A 205 6.35 16.78 -1.99
C THR A 205 6.08 16.84 -3.48
N TYR A 206 5.26 15.95 -4.00
CA TYR A 206 4.86 15.91 -5.40
C TYR A 206 3.42 15.43 -5.54
N VAL A 207 2.92 15.41 -6.76
CA VAL A 207 1.58 14.93 -7.09
C VAL A 207 1.69 13.83 -8.12
N ARG A 208 0.82 12.82 -8.05
CA ARG A 208 0.83 11.71 -9.01
C ARG A 208 -0.58 11.34 -9.41
N TRP A 209 -0.82 11.33 -10.72
CA TRP A 209 -2.06 10.82 -11.30
C TRP A 209 -2.09 9.29 -11.26
N SER A 210 -3.29 8.75 -11.11
CA SER A 210 -3.54 7.33 -11.32
C SER A 210 -3.40 6.98 -12.82
N PRO A 211 -3.14 5.70 -13.18
CA PRO A 211 -2.84 5.31 -14.55
C PRO A 211 -3.91 5.66 -15.60
N LYS A 212 -5.19 5.82 -15.20
CA LYS A 212 -6.27 6.23 -16.10
C LYS A 212 -6.71 7.68 -15.89
N GLY A 213 -6.06 8.43 -15.00
CA GLY A 213 -6.41 9.83 -14.70
C GLY A 213 -7.59 10.02 -13.75
N THR A 214 -8.20 8.95 -13.25
CA THR A 214 -9.39 9.00 -12.36
C THR A 214 -9.10 9.65 -11.00
N TYR A 215 -7.89 9.44 -10.47
CA TYR A 215 -7.50 9.90 -9.16
C TYR A 215 -6.21 10.72 -9.22
N LEU A 216 -6.15 11.73 -8.37
CA LEU A 216 -4.96 12.49 -8.08
C LEU A 216 -4.48 12.15 -6.66
N ALA A 217 -3.25 11.67 -6.51
CA ALA A 217 -2.65 11.42 -5.21
C ALA A 217 -1.78 12.60 -4.74
N THR A 218 -2.03 13.07 -3.53
CA THR A 218 -1.21 14.07 -2.83
C THR A 218 -0.51 13.44 -1.63
N PHE A 219 0.67 14.00 -1.31
CA PHE A 219 1.57 13.48 -0.29
C PHE A 219 1.59 14.43 0.91
N HIS A 220 1.44 13.85 2.09
CA HIS A 220 1.49 14.56 3.37
C HIS A 220 2.30 13.74 4.38
N GLN A 221 2.90 14.40 5.37
CA GLN A 221 3.63 13.70 6.45
C GLN A 221 2.79 12.63 7.17
N ARG A 222 1.48 12.88 7.32
CA ARG A 222 0.55 11.96 8.00
C ARG A 222 0.05 10.81 7.11
N GLY A 223 0.22 10.90 5.78
CA GLY A 223 -0.42 9.98 4.86
C GLY A 223 -0.60 10.51 3.44
N ILE A 224 -1.38 9.77 2.67
CA ILE A 224 -1.72 10.10 1.28
C ILE A 224 -3.21 10.37 1.19
N ALA A 225 -3.59 11.35 0.39
CA ALA A 225 -4.99 11.60 0.05
C ALA A 225 -5.21 11.35 -1.45
N LEU A 226 -6.35 10.73 -1.77
CA LEU A 226 -6.82 10.60 -3.14
C LEU A 226 -7.95 11.60 -3.38
N TRP A 227 -7.82 12.32 -4.48
CA TRP A 227 -8.76 13.32 -4.94
C TRP A 227 -9.33 12.89 -6.29
N GLY A 228 -10.57 13.26 -6.56
CA GLY A 228 -11.17 13.03 -7.87
C GLY A 228 -12.51 13.73 -8.04
N GLY A 229 -13.12 13.51 -9.19
CA GLY A 229 -14.29 14.26 -9.66
C GLY A 229 -13.90 15.64 -10.21
N GLU A 230 -14.89 16.34 -10.78
CA GLU A 230 -14.72 17.62 -11.47
C GLU A 230 -14.07 18.70 -10.59
N LYS A 231 -14.46 18.78 -9.31
CA LYS A 231 -13.91 19.75 -8.34
C LYS A 231 -12.79 19.19 -7.48
N PHE A 232 -12.21 18.04 -7.86
CA PHE A 232 -11.17 17.36 -7.10
C PHE A 232 -11.50 17.28 -5.61
N LYS A 233 -12.61 16.62 -5.26
CA LYS A 233 -12.99 16.39 -3.87
C LYS A 233 -12.17 15.23 -3.31
N GLN A 234 -11.93 15.26 -2.00
CA GLN A 234 -11.22 14.17 -1.33
C GLN A 234 -12.12 12.93 -1.29
N ILE A 235 -11.64 11.81 -1.84
CA ILE A 235 -12.38 10.54 -1.92
C ILE A 235 -11.93 9.61 -0.81
N GLN A 236 -10.62 9.42 -0.68
CA GLN A 236 -10.01 8.53 0.31
C GLN A 236 -8.78 9.16 0.96
N ARG A 237 -8.44 8.67 2.15
CA ARG A 237 -7.21 9.00 2.86
C ARG A 237 -6.59 7.74 3.42
N PHE A 238 -5.31 7.55 3.14
CA PHE A 238 -4.52 6.44 3.66
C PHE A 238 -3.55 6.96 4.73
N SER A 239 -3.78 6.53 5.97
CA SER A 239 -2.93 6.88 7.10
C SER A 239 -1.64 6.04 7.06
N HIS A 240 -0.58 6.61 6.47
CA HIS A 240 0.74 6.01 6.41
C HIS A 240 1.79 7.10 6.56
N GLN A 241 2.49 7.13 7.70
CA GLN A 241 3.43 8.20 8.00
C GLN A 241 4.74 8.05 7.22
N GLY A 242 5.28 9.19 6.78
CA GLY A 242 6.58 9.25 6.10
C GLY A 242 6.61 8.61 4.72
N VAL A 243 5.47 8.48 4.03
CA VAL A 243 5.46 7.90 2.68
C VAL A 243 6.28 8.76 1.72
N SER A 244 7.20 8.09 1.04
CA SER A 244 8.07 8.69 0.03
C SER A 244 7.63 8.37 -1.39
N LEU A 245 7.11 7.15 -1.61
CA LEU A 245 6.75 6.65 -2.93
C LEU A 245 5.38 5.98 -2.92
N ILE A 246 4.64 6.14 -4.02
CA ILE A 246 3.39 5.42 -4.27
C ILE A 246 3.41 4.79 -5.64
N ASP A 247 2.62 3.74 -5.83
CA ASP A 247 2.38 3.13 -7.13
C ASP A 247 0.96 2.59 -7.20
N PHE A 248 0.30 2.79 -8.32
CA PHE A 248 -1.09 2.39 -8.52
C PHE A 248 -1.15 1.09 -9.31
N SER A 249 -2.13 0.24 -9.00
CA SER A 249 -2.44 -0.86 -9.90
C SER A 249 -2.97 -0.30 -11.24
N PRO A 250 -2.66 -0.93 -12.39
CA PRO A 250 -3.15 -0.51 -13.70
C PRO A 250 -4.67 -0.42 -13.80
N CYS A 251 -5.38 -1.21 -12.97
CA CYS A 251 -6.84 -1.22 -12.89
C CYS A 251 -7.42 -0.19 -11.90
N GLU A 252 -6.60 0.61 -11.21
CA GLU A 252 -6.99 1.63 -10.21
C GLU A 252 -7.82 1.05 -9.04
N ARG A 253 -7.57 -0.21 -8.69
CA ARG A 253 -8.21 -0.90 -7.56
C ARG A 253 -7.37 -0.85 -6.30
N TYR A 254 -6.05 -0.83 -6.46
CA TYR A 254 -5.11 -0.90 -5.35
C TYR A 254 -4.06 0.20 -5.47
N VAL A 255 -3.60 0.71 -4.34
CA VAL A 255 -2.45 1.61 -4.26
C VAL A 255 -1.42 1.02 -3.30
N VAL A 256 -0.18 1.00 -3.75
CA VAL A 256 0.99 0.60 -2.98
C VAL A 256 1.65 1.87 -2.48
N THR A 257 1.98 1.89 -1.20
CA THR A 257 2.63 3.02 -0.53
C THR A 257 3.90 2.53 0.13
N PHE A 258 4.97 3.32 0.06
CA PHE A 258 6.28 2.96 0.62
C PHE A 258 6.83 4.06 1.51
N SER A 259 7.09 3.69 2.75
CA SER A 259 7.78 4.52 3.74
C SER A 259 9.18 3.97 3.97
N PRO A 260 10.23 4.81 3.92
CA PRO A 260 11.59 4.42 4.26
C PRO A 260 11.83 4.42 5.78
N LEU A 261 10.82 4.76 6.60
CA LEU A 261 10.94 4.74 8.05
C LEU A 261 11.13 3.31 8.57
N LEU A 262 11.95 3.17 9.61
CA LEU A 262 12.27 1.87 10.20
C LEU A 262 11.05 1.24 10.86
N ASP A 263 10.92 -0.05 10.59
CA ASP A 263 9.73 -0.85 10.83
C ASP A 263 9.92 -1.76 12.04
N THR A 264 8.86 -2.02 12.81
CA THR A 264 8.91 -3.04 13.87
C THR A 264 8.63 -4.41 13.26
N LYS A 265 9.27 -5.48 13.75
CA LYS A 265 9.10 -6.83 13.19
C LYS A 265 7.68 -7.39 13.33
N GLU A 266 6.86 -6.81 14.20
CA GLU A 266 5.53 -7.31 14.54
C GLU A 266 4.41 -6.84 13.59
N ASP A 267 4.51 -5.62 13.03
CA ASP A 267 3.62 -5.17 11.94
C ASP A 267 4.47 -4.48 10.87
N PRO A 268 4.87 -5.20 9.82
CA PRO A 268 5.71 -4.61 8.81
C PRO A 268 4.95 -3.54 8.00
N GLN A 269 5.21 -2.27 8.30
CA GLN A 269 4.60 -1.08 7.72
C GLN A 269 5.44 -0.43 6.62
N ALA A 270 6.62 -0.93 6.28
CA ALA A 270 7.46 -0.31 5.24
C ALA A 270 6.75 -0.16 3.88
N ILE A 271 6.09 -1.23 3.41
CA ILE A 271 5.29 -1.20 2.17
C ILE A 271 3.87 -1.64 2.49
N ILE A 272 2.88 -0.80 2.21
CA ILE A 272 1.47 -1.12 2.46
C ILE A 272 0.68 -1.07 1.17
N ILE A 273 -0.10 -2.14 0.92
CA ILE A 273 -1.08 -2.21 -0.16
C ILE A 273 -2.46 -1.89 0.41
N TRP A 274 -3.08 -0.86 -0.16
CA TRP A 274 -4.41 -0.38 0.19
C TRP A 274 -5.39 -0.69 -0.94
N ASP A 275 -6.63 -0.94 -0.57
CA ASP A 275 -7.75 -0.98 -1.51
C ASP A 275 -8.35 0.42 -1.64
N ILE A 276 -8.41 0.91 -2.88
CA ILE A 276 -8.83 2.28 -3.19
C ILE A 276 -10.33 2.45 -2.94
N LEU A 277 -11.13 1.42 -3.17
CA LEU A 277 -12.59 1.52 -3.00
C LEU A 277 -12.96 1.52 -1.51
N THR A 278 -12.37 0.60 -0.74
CA THR A 278 -12.71 0.42 0.67
C THR A 278 -11.89 1.29 1.62
N GLY A 279 -10.76 1.84 1.18
CA GLY A 279 -9.84 2.59 2.05
C GLY A 279 -9.01 1.71 2.99
N GLN A 280 -9.22 0.39 2.98
CA GLN A 280 -8.65 -0.52 3.98
C GLN A 280 -7.23 -0.99 3.60
N LYS A 281 -6.37 -1.13 4.62
CA LYS A 281 -5.07 -1.81 4.52
C LYS A 281 -5.33 -3.29 4.22
N LYS A 282 -4.95 -3.76 3.03
CA LYS A 282 -5.08 -5.18 2.66
C LYS A 282 -3.90 -5.99 3.17
N ARG A 283 -2.67 -5.49 2.97
CA ARG A 283 -1.46 -6.19 3.42
C ARG A 283 -0.28 -5.24 3.57
N GLY A 284 0.53 -5.47 4.61
CA GLY A 284 1.86 -4.88 4.80
C GLY A 284 2.96 -5.84 4.38
N PHE A 285 4.07 -5.31 3.88
CA PHE A 285 5.26 -6.03 3.48
C PHE A 285 6.51 -5.32 4.02
N HIS A 286 7.46 -6.13 4.47
CA HIS A 286 8.76 -5.62 4.91
C HIS A 286 9.64 -5.25 3.70
N CYS A 287 10.53 -4.27 3.89
CA CYS A 287 11.51 -3.86 2.90
C CYS A 287 12.92 -4.27 3.37
N GLU A 288 13.48 -5.32 2.75
CA GLU A 288 14.83 -5.81 3.11
C GLU A 288 15.94 -5.08 2.35
N SER A 289 15.64 -4.48 1.18
CA SER A 289 16.61 -3.80 0.34
C SER A 289 15.92 -2.78 -0.55
N SER A 290 16.51 -1.59 -0.69
CA SER A 290 16.12 -0.52 -1.61
C SER A 290 16.44 -0.88 -3.08
N ALA A 291 16.02 -2.08 -3.52
CA ALA A 291 16.08 -2.44 -4.92
C ALA A 291 14.95 -1.70 -5.66
N HIS A 292 15.34 -0.77 -6.53
CA HIS A 292 14.56 -0.05 -7.54
C HIS A 292 13.02 -0.07 -7.41
N TRP A 293 12.44 1.10 -7.12
CA TRP A 293 10.98 1.29 -7.25
C TRP A 293 10.55 1.24 -8.72
N PRO A 294 9.40 0.62 -9.07
CA PRO A 294 8.46 -0.09 -8.21
C PRO A 294 8.92 -1.50 -7.81
N ILE A 295 8.82 -1.82 -6.52
CA ILE A 295 9.18 -3.15 -5.96
C ILE A 295 8.15 -4.21 -6.36
N PHE A 296 6.88 -3.80 -6.37
CA PHE A 296 5.77 -4.63 -6.83
C PHE A 296 5.42 -4.22 -8.25
N LYS A 297 5.52 -5.15 -9.19
CA LYS A 297 5.05 -4.95 -10.56
C LYS A 297 3.73 -5.69 -10.73
N TRP A 298 2.72 -5.00 -11.22
CA TRP A 298 1.36 -5.50 -11.43
C TRP A 298 1.19 -6.11 -12.81
N SER A 299 0.32 -7.12 -12.93
CA SER A 299 -0.20 -7.57 -14.21
C SER A 299 -1.11 -6.51 -14.83
N HIS A 300 -1.31 -6.56 -16.15
CA HIS A 300 -2.12 -5.59 -16.89
C HIS A 300 -3.58 -5.52 -16.41
N ASP A 301 -4.15 -6.65 -16.00
CA ASP A 301 -5.51 -6.76 -15.44
C ASP A 301 -5.56 -6.41 -13.94
N GLY A 302 -4.39 -6.29 -13.29
CA GLY A 302 -4.25 -6.12 -11.85
C GLY A 302 -4.70 -7.32 -11.02
N LYS A 303 -4.89 -8.50 -11.64
CA LYS A 303 -5.23 -9.74 -10.95
C LYS A 303 -4.06 -10.28 -10.15
N PHE A 304 -2.85 -10.12 -10.67
CA PHE A 304 -1.62 -10.59 -10.05
C PHE A 304 -0.65 -9.43 -9.82
N PHE A 305 0.21 -9.58 -8.83
CA PHE A 305 1.38 -8.74 -8.66
C PHE A 305 2.55 -9.58 -8.18
N ALA A 306 3.75 -9.21 -8.59
CA ALA A 306 4.95 -9.97 -8.26
C ALA A 306 6.00 -9.08 -7.60
N ARG A 307 6.76 -9.70 -6.70
CA ARG A 307 7.94 -9.15 -6.06
C ARG A 307 9.09 -10.10 -6.28
N MET A 308 10.23 -9.54 -6.68
CA MET A 308 11.48 -10.27 -6.77
C MET A 308 12.30 -10.08 -5.50
N THR A 309 12.89 -11.18 -5.03
CA THR A 309 14.05 -11.22 -4.15
C THR A 309 15.18 -11.87 -4.96
N THR A 310 16.42 -11.81 -4.49
CA THR A 310 17.62 -12.31 -5.20
C THR A 310 17.46 -13.74 -5.77
N ASP A 311 16.76 -14.64 -5.06
CA ASP A 311 16.61 -16.05 -5.45
C ASP A 311 15.17 -16.53 -5.57
N THR A 312 14.19 -15.64 -5.39
CA THR A 312 12.77 -16.02 -5.41
C THR A 312 11.91 -14.96 -6.05
N LEU A 313 11.02 -15.39 -6.95
CA LEU A 313 9.93 -14.57 -7.47
C LEU A 313 8.64 -14.96 -6.74
N SER A 314 8.15 -14.06 -5.90
CA SER A 314 6.90 -14.23 -5.18
C SER A 314 5.76 -13.57 -5.96
N ILE A 315 4.78 -14.37 -6.35
CA ILE A 315 3.60 -13.91 -7.08
C ILE A 315 2.39 -13.99 -6.15
N TYR A 316 1.67 -12.88 -6.06
CA TYR A 316 0.50 -12.74 -5.22
C TYR A 316 -0.75 -12.56 -6.08
N GLU A 317 -1.87 -13.06 -5.60
CA GLU A 317 -3.17 -13.01 -6.26
C GLU A 317 -4.12 -12.06 -5.53
N THR A 318 -4.83 -11.23 -6.29
CA THR A 318 -5.92 -10.38 -5.81
C THR A 318 -7.27 -11.11 -5.97
N PRO A 319 -8.25 -10.90 -5.07
CA PRO A 319 -8.33 -9.85 -4.04
C PRO A 319 -7.77 -10.24 -2.68
N SER A 320 -7.44 -11.52 -2.45
CA SER A 320 -7.00 -12.04 -1.14
C SER A 320 -5.60 -11.55 -0.74
N MET A 321 -4.84 -11.01 -1.69
CA MET A 321 -3.41 -10.70 -1.58
C MET A 321 -2.57 -11.94 -1.18
N GLY A 322 -3.12 -13.14 -1.33
CA GLY A 322 -2.47 -14.40 -0.99
C GLY A 322 -1.32 -14.72 -1.94
N LEU A 323 -0.36 -15.52 -1.48
CA LEU A 323 0.67 -16.05 -2.37
C LEU A 323 0.03 -17.08 -3.31
N LEU A 324 0.25 -16.95 -4.61
CA LEU A 324 -0.30 -17.85 -5.62
C LEU A 324 0.14 -19.30 -5.29
N ASP A 325 -0.80 -20.23 -5.27
CA ASP A 325 -0.64 -21.65 -4.85
C ASP A 325 0.14 -21.86 -3.53
N LYS A 326 0.18 -20.84 -2.66
CA LYS A 326 0.95 -20.83 -1.41
C LYS A 326 2.46 -21.12 -1.60
N LYS A 327 2.99 -20.96 -2.82
CA LYS A 327 4.39 -21.26 -3.16
C LYS A 327 5.01 -20.18 -4.04
N SER A 328 6.13 -19.63 -3.59
CA SER A 328 7.00 -18.75 -4.39
C SER A 328 7.78 -19.56 -5.42
N LEU A 329 8.08 -18.95 -6.56
CA LEU A 329 8.94 -19.54 -7.57
C LEU A 329 10.39 -19.36 -7.13
N LYS A 330 11.12 -20.47 -6.95
CA LYS A 330 12.56 -20.43 -6.67
C LYS A 330 13.30 -20.27 -8.00
N ILE A 331 13.80 -19.06 -8.25
CA ILE A 331 14.55 -18.70 -9.45
C ILE A 331 15.82 -18.01 -8.97
N SER A 332 16.90 -18.77 -8.86
CA SER A 332 18.18 -18.26 -8.37
C SER A 332 18.77 -17.23 -9.32
N GLY A 333 19.26 -16.12 -8.76
CA GLY A 333 19.95 -15.07 -9.50
C GLY A 333 19.09 -14.24 -10.45
N ILE A 334 17.77 -14.15 -10.25
CA ILE A 334 16.92 -13.29 -11.07
C ILE A 334 17.36 -11.82 -10.99
N LYS A 335 17.62 -11.20 -12.16
CA LYS A 335 18.13 -9.82 -12.23
C LYS A 335 17.05 -8.79 -12.50
N ASP A 336 16.11 -9.11 -13.38
CA ASP A 336 14.93 -8.28 -13.63
C ASP A 336 13.78 -9.13 -14.15
N PHE A 337 12.57 -8.63 -13.97
CA PHE A 337 11.35 -9.19 -14.52
C PHE A 337 10.38 -8.11 -14.96
N SER A 338 9.53 -8.40 -15.93
CA SER A 338 8.51 -7.49 -16.44
C SER A 338 7.27 -8.27 -16.86
N TRP A 339 6.10 -7.66 -16.64
CA TRP A 339 4.83 -8.21 -17.09
C TRP A 339 4.56 -7.81 -18.54
N SER A 340 3.95 -8.72 -19.29
CA SER A 340 3.34 -8.36 -20.57
C SER A 340 2.18 -7.38 -20.31
N PRO A 341 2.10 -6.28 -21.08
CA PRO A 341 1.05 -5.28 -20.91
C PRO A 341 -0.30 -5.71 -21.51
N GLY A 342 -0.35 -6.79 -22.31
CA GLY A 342 -1.59 -7.31 -22.90
C GLY A 342 -2.00 -8.70 -22.42
N ASP A 343 -1.07 -9.48 -21.87
CA ASP A 343 -1.31 -10.85 -21.44
C ASP A 343 -0.75 -11.11 -20.04
N ASN A 344 -1.25 -12.13 -19.34
CA ASN A 344 -0.72 -12.55 -18.04
C ASN A 344 0.53 -13.41 -18.19
N ILE A 345 1.57 -12.83 -18.81
CA ILE A 345 2.88 -13.45 -19.04
C ILE A 345 3.94 -12.62 -18.32
N ILE A 346 4.86 -13.28 -17.62
CA ILE A 346 6.06 -12.67 -17.05
C ILE A 346 7.25 -12.99 -17.96
N ALA A 347 8.00 -11.97 -18.38
CA ALA A 347 9.37 -12.13 -18.85
C ALA A 347 10.32 -11.89 -17.69
N PHE A 348 11.25 -12.81 -17.46
CA PHE A 348 12.36 -12.59 -16.54
C PHE A 348 13.65 -13.08 -17.18
N TRP A 349 14.77 -12.55 -16.69
CA TRP A 349 16.07 -12.99 -17.14
C TRP A 349 16.99 -13.31 -15.97
N VAL A 350 17.83 -14.31 -16.19
CA VAL A 350 18.84 -14.79 -15.25
C VAL A 350 20.20 -14.69 -15.95
N PRO A 351 21.21 -14.06 -15.32
CA PRO A 351 22.56 -13.96 -15.86
C PRO A 351 23.26 -15.32 -15.84
N GLU A 352 24.44 -15.38 -16.45
CA GLU A 352 25.30 -16.57 -16.39
C GLU A 352 25.74 -16.84 -14.95
N ASP A 353 25.61 -18.10 -14.52
CA ASP A 353 26.15 -18.57 -13.25
C ASP A 353 26.90 -19.89 -13.47
N LYS A 354 28.23 -19.82 -13.36
CA LYS A 354 29.17 -20.94 -13.55
C LYS A 354 28.93 -21.68 -14.87
N ASP A 355 28.29 -22.84 -14.82
CA ASP A 355 28.02 -23.72 -15.96
C ASP A 355 26.63 -23.46 -16.59
N ILE A 356 25.79 -22.63 -15.96
CA ILE A 356 24.44 -22.30 -16.42
C ILE A 356 24.51 -21.05 -17.31
N PRO A 357 24.10 -21.13 -18.59
CA PRO A 357 24.08 -19.97 -19.46
C PRO A 357 23.02 -18.96 -19.01
N ALA A 358 23.18 -17.69 -19.41
CA ALA A 358 22.15 -16.69 -19.22
C ALA A 358 20.90 -17.13 -19.98
N ARG A 359 19.73 -16.90 -19.39
CA ARG A 359 18.46 -17.25 -20.03
C ARG A 359 17.43 -16.17 -19.84
N VAL A 360 16.67 -15.95 -20.90
CA VAL A 360 15.43 -15.18 -20.87
C VAL A 360 14.28 -16.17 -20.95
N THR A 361 13.37 -16.08 -20.00
CA THR A 361 12.23 -16.98 -19.89
C THR A 361 10.93 -16.20 -19.94
N LEU A 362 10.00 -16.69 -20.76
CA LEU A 362 8.61 -16.26 -20.83
C LEU A 362 7.74 -17.28 -20.12
N MET A 363 7.13 -16.89 -19.02
CA MET A 363 6.30 -17.74 -18.18
C MET A 363 4.84 -17.27 -18.19
N GLN A 364 3.92 -18.17 -18.47
CA GLN A 364 2.48 -17.90 -18.42
C GLN A 364 1.93 -18.06 -17.00
N LEU A 365 1.00 -17.19 -16.63
CA LEU A 365 0.24 -17.31 -15.39
C LEU A 365 -1.27 -17.44 -15.68
N PRO A 366 -2.01 -18.24 -14.89
CA PRO A 366 -1.61 -18.90 -13.63
C PRO A 366 -0.92 -20.27 -13.81
N SER A 367 -0.77 -20.79 -15.03
CA SER A 367 -0.27 -22.14 -15.29
C SER A 367 1.19 -22.38 -14.86
N ARG A 368 1.99 -21.31 -14.68
CA ARG A 368 3.44 -21.32 -14.41
C ARG A 368 4.24 -22.08 -15.45
N GLN A 369 3.70 -22.26 -16.65
CA GLN A 369 4.37 -22.94 -17.75
C GLN A 369 5.31 -21.96 -18.46
N GLU A 370 6.55 -22.40 -18.69
CA GLU A 370 7.52 -21.66 -19.48
C GLU A 370 7.16 -21.85 -20.97
N ILE A 371 6.58 -20.82 -21.59
CA ILE A 371 6.18 -20.83 -23.01
C ILE A 371 7.43 -20.89 -23.90
N ARG A 372 8.45 -20.11 -23.52
CA ARG A 372 9.67 -19.96 -24.30
C ARG A 372 10.84 -19.66 -23.38
N VAL A 373 11.94 -20.37 -23.62
CA VAL A 373 13.23 -20.13 -22.97
C VAL A 373 14.27 -19.90 -24.05
N ARG A 374 15.06 -18.85 -23.88
CA ARG A 374 16.13 -18.47 -24.80
C ARG A 374 17.44 -18.37 -24.03
N ASN A 375 18.36 -19.27 -24.35
CA ASN A 375 19.70 -19.28 -23.75
C ASN A 375 20.63 -18.35 -24.54
N LEU A 376 21.42 -17.59 -23.80
CA LEU A 376 22.35 -16.56 -24.27
C LEU A 376 23.72 -16.82 -23.63
N PHE A 377 24.78 -16.40 -24.30
CA PHE A 377 26.17 -16.61 -23.85
C PHE A 377 26.99 -15.32 -23.94
N ASN A 378 27.94 -15.17 -23.01
CA ASN A 378 28.75 -13.99 -22.78
C ASN A 378 27.91 -12.70 -22.62
N VAL A 379 26.81 -12.79 -21.86
CA VAL A 379 25.91 -11.66 -21.60
C VAL A 379 26.43 -10.81 -20.44
N VAL A 380 26.50 -9.49 -20.66
CA VAL A 380 26.84 -8.51 -19.62
C VAL A 380 25.57 -7.96 -18.97
N ASP A 381 24.61 -7.53 -19.78
CA ASP A 381 23.34 -6.95 -19.32
C ASP A 381 22.20 -7.27 -20.29
N CYS A 382 20.99 -7.33 -19.75
CA CYS A 382 19.75 -7.58 -20.48
C CYS A 382 18.68 -6.59 -20.06
N LYS A 383 18.07 -5.90 -21.03
CA LYS A 383 16.91 -5.02 -20.79
C LYS A 383 15.70 -5.51 -21.57
N LEU A 384 14.57 -5.59 -20.87
CA LEU A 384 13.30 -6.09 -21.40
C LEU A 384 12.43 -4.90 -21.84
N HIS A 385 12.10 -4.84 -23.12
CA HIS A 385 11.27 -3.79 -23.72
C HIS A 385 10.02 -4.38 -24.36
N TRP A 386 8.90 -4.32 -23.65
CA TRP A 386 7.60 -4.73 -24.15
C TRP A 386 6.99 -3.70 -25.10
N GLN A 387 6.34 -4.19 -26.16
CA GLN A 387 5.42 -3.39 -26.96
C GLN A 387 4.10 -3.22 -26.20
N ARG A 388 3.42 -2.07 -26.37
CA ARG A 388 2.28 -1.63 -25.53
C ARG A 388 1.11 -2.62 -25.47
N ASN A 389 0.85 -3.39 -26.53
CA ASN A 389 -0.20 -4.40 -26.60
C ASN A 389 0.29 -5.81 -26.21
N GLY A 390 1.59 -5.97 -25.92
CA GLY A 390 2.20 -7.25 -25.59
C GLY A 390 2.47 -8.16 -26.80
N ASP A 391 2.35 -7.64 -28.03
CA ASP A 391 2.53 -8.44 -29.25
C ASP A 391 4.01 -8.83 -29.48
N TYR A 392 4.91 -7.94 -29.05
CA TYR A 392 6.36 -8.10 -29.20
C TYR A 392 7.07 -7.82 -27.88
N LEU A 393 8.12 -8.60 -27.61
CA LEU A 393 9.10 -8.32 -26.58
C LEU A 393 10.46 -8.16 -27.25
N CYS A 394 11.10 -7.00 -27.10
CA CYS A 394 12.49 -6.82 -27.46
C CYS A 394 13.36 -7.00 -26.22
N VAL A 395 14.32 -7.92 -26.30
CA VAL A 395 15.38 -8.05 -25.30
C VAL A 395 16.63 -7.41 -25.89
N LYS A 396 17.05 -6.29 -25.30
CA LYS A 396 18.35 -5.70 -25.57
C LYS A 396 19.39 -6.48 -24.79
N VAL A 397 20.26 -7.19 -25.48
CA VAL A 397 21.32 -8.02 -24.90
C VAL A 397 22.67 -7.38 -25.22
N ASP A 398 23.36 -6.88 -24.19
CA ASP A 398 24.71 -6.37 -24.33
C ASP A 398 25.69 -7.53 -24.09
N ARG A 399 26.48 -7.88 -25.12
CA ARG A 399 27.43 -9.01 -25.10
C ARG A 399 28.86 -8.53 -25.23
N THR A 400 29.78 -9.26 -24.61
CA THR A 400 31.22 -9.08 -24.85
C THR A 400 31.76 -10.34 -25.53
N PRO A 401 31.96 -10.33 -26.85
CA PRO A 401 32.50 -11.49 -27.58
C PRO A 401 33.89 -11.88 -27.05
N LYS A 402 34.13 -13.19 -26.90
CA LYS A 402 35.46 -13.69 -26.50
C LYS A 402 36.53 -13.22 -27.48
N GLY A 403 37.51 -12.47 -26.99
CA GLY A 403 38.65 -12.00 -27.78
C GLY A 403 38.50 -10.62 -28.45
N THR A 404 37.41 -9.88 -28.23
CA THR A 404 37.25 -8.50 -28.74
C THR A 404 37.02 -7.53 -27.58
N GLN A 405 37.70 -6.37 -27.58
CA GLN A 405 37.52 -5.30 -26.57
C GLN A 405 36.32 -4.39 -26.87
N GLY A 406 35.19 -4.96 -27.31
CA GLY A 406 34.00 -4.19 -27.69
C GLY A 406 32.71 -4.86 -27.24
N VAL A 407 31.80 -4.06 -26.66
CA VAL A 407 30.43 -4.50 -26.37
C VAL A 407 29.62 -4.46 -27.66
N VAL A 408 29.01 -5.58 -28.02
CA VAL A 408 28.09 -5.69 -29.15
C VAL A 408 26.68 -5.84 -28.58
N THR A 409 25.74 -5.07 -29.11
CA THR A 409 24.34 -5.15 -28.67
C THR A 409 23.53 -5.95 -29.67
N ASN A 410 22.85 -6.99 -29.18
CA ASN A 410 21.89 -7.77 -29.95
C ASN A 410 20.48 -7.47 -29.45
N PHE A 411 19.57 -7.18 -30.38
CA PHE A 411 18.15 -7.14 -30.09
C PHE A 411 17.52 -8.48 -30.45
N GLU A 412 17.01 -9.19 -29.45
CA GLU A 412 16.23 -10.41 -29.65
C GLU A 412 14.75 -10.06 -29.55
N ILE A 413 14.03 -10.11 -30.68
CA ILE A 413 12.62 -9.75 -30.77
C ILE A 413 11.78 -11.02 -30.78
N PHE A 414 11.02 -11.22 -29.70
CA PHE A 414 10.08 -12.31 -29.52
C PHE A 414 8.72 -11.91 -30.05
N ARG A 415 8.09 -12.75 -30.85
CA ARG A 415 6.75 -12.51 -31.39
C ARG A 415 5.71 -13.35 -30.65
N MET A 416 4.94 -12.71 -29.80
CA MET A 416 4.06 -13.39 -28.86
C MET A 416 2.80 -13.96 -29.53
N ARG A 417 2.36 -13.36 -30.64
CA ARG A 417 1.13 -13.77 -31.37
C ARG A 417 1.35 -14.90 -32.37
N GLU A 418 2.60 -15.23 -32.69
CA GLU A 418 2.93 -16.29 -33.64
C GLU A 418 3.15 -17.64 -32.92
N LYS A 419 2.79 -18.74 -33.58
CA LYS A 419 2.97 -20.09 -33.02
C LYS A 419 4.45 -20.34 -32.71
N GLN A 420 4.73 -20.96 -31.56
CA GLN A 420 6.08 -21.27 -31.06
C GLN A 420 6.95 -20.05 -30.68
N VAL A 421 6.39 -18.83 -30.68
CA VAL A 421 7.08 -17.58 -30.30
C VAL A 421 8.45 -17.46 -31.01
N PRO A 422 8.46 -17.23 -32.34
CA PRO A 422 9.70 -17.06 -33.08
C PRO A 422 10.49 -15.86 -32.54
N VAL A 423 11.81 -15.96 -32.66
CA VAL A 423 12.76 -14.97 -32.16
C VAL A 423 13.63 -14.49 -33.31
N ASP A 424 13.53 -13.20 -33.61
CA ASP A 424 14.41 -12.54 -34.57
C ASP A 424 15.59 -11.90 -33.86
N VAL A 425 16.75 -11.89 -34.52
CA VAL A 425 17.96 -11.28 -33.98
C VAL A 425 18.38 -10.15 -34.90
N VAL A 426 18.52 -8.95 -34.33
CA VAL A 426 19.11 -7.78 -35.00
C VAL A 426 20.40 -7.45 -34.27
N GLU A 427 21.52 -7.63 -34.95
CA GLU A 427 22.84 -7.32 -34.40
C GLU A 427 23.22 -5.86 -34.70
N MET A 428 23.64 -5.14 -33.67
CA MET A 428 24.12 -3.76 -33.77
C MET A 428 25.56 -3.68 -33.26
N LYS A 429 26.44 -3.18 -34.12
CA LYS A 429 27.87 -2.99 -33.80
C LYS A 429 28.14 -1.72 -33.00
N GLU A 430 27.24 -0.75 -33.09
CA GLU A 430 27.37 0.53 -32.37
C GLU A 430 26.70 0.46 -31.00
N SER A 431 27.20 1.28 -30.06
CA SER A 431 26.61 1.39 -28.73
C SER A 431 25.19 1.94 -28.81
N ILE A 432 24.25 1.28 -28.15
CA ILE A 432 22.85 1.68 -28.11
C ILE A 432 22.58 2.57 -26.91
N ILE A 433 22.02 3.76 -27.18
CA ILE A 433 21.66 4.75 -26.18
C ILE A 433 20.21 4.57 -25.74
N ALA A 434 19.28 4.44 -26.69
CA ALA A 434 17.86 4.35 -26.42
C ALA A 434 17.15 3.42 -27.41
N PHE A 435 16.06 2.81 -26.94
CA PHE A 435 15.19 1.95 -27.72
C PHE A 435 13.74 2.30 -27.36
N ALA A 436 12.87 2.46 -28.35
CA ALA A 436 11.44 2.69 -28.11
C ALA A 436 10.56 2.06 -29.20
N TRP A 437 9.55 1.31 -28.77
CA TRP A 437 8.49 0.78 -29.62
C TRP A 437 7.50 1.88 -30.02
N GLU A 438 6.98 1.80 -31.24
CA GLU A 438 5.78 2.52 -31.63
C GLU A 438 4.59 2.02 -30.80
N PRO A 439 3.84 2.92 -30.12
CA PRO A 439 2.61 2.55 -29.44
C PRO A 439 1.61 1.96 -30.43
N ASN A 440 1.02 0.81 -30.07
CA ASN A 440 -0.01 0.11 -30.86
C ASN A 440 0.45 -0.34 -32.28
N GLY A 441 1.75 -0.30 -32.57
CA GLY A 441 2.30 -0.64 -33.87
C GLY A 441 3.39 -1.72 -33.81
N SER A 442 3.98 -2.00 -34.97
CA SER A 442 5.09 -2.97 -35.16
C SER A 442 6.40 -2.30 -35.61
N LYS A 443 6.49 -0.97 -35.49
CA LYS A 443 7.71 -0.19 -35.75
C LYS A 443 8.44 0.10 -34.45
N PHE A 444 9.76 0.28 -34.52
CA PHE A 444 10.55 0.75 -33.39
C PHE A 444 11.70 1.65 -33.85
N ALA A 445 12.13 2.53 -32.94
CA ALA A 445 13.25 3.42 -33.14
C ALA A 445 14.38 3.09 -32.18
N VAL A 446 15.61 3.23 -32.68
CA VAL A 446 16.84 2.97 -31.94
C VAL A 446 17.76 4.18 -32.09
N LEU A 447 18.24 4.72 -30.98
CA LEU A 447 19.35 5.67 -30.95
C LEU A 447 20.64 4.92 -30.68
N HIS A 448 21.62 5.07 -31.55
CA HIS A 448 22.91 4.40 -31.48
C HIS A 448 24.07 5.31 -31.88
N GLY A 449 25.28 4.93 -31.49
CA GLY A 449 26.49 5.71 -31.71
C GLY A 449 26.98 6.40 -30.45
N GLU A 450 28.03 7.20 -30.60
CA GLU A 450 28.67 7.91 -29.48
C GLU A 450 28.50 9.42 -29.65
N SER A 451 28.27 10.12 -28.54
CA SER A 451 28.20 11.59 -28.56
C SER A 451 29.52 12.17 -29.11
N PRO A 452 29.49 13.09 -30.09
CA PRO A 452 28.35 13.86 -30.57
C PRO A 452 27.65 13.31 -31.83
N ARG A 453 28.03 12.14 -32.35
CA ARG A 453 27.50 11.53 -33.57
C ARG A 453 26.51 10.42 -33.22
N ILE A 454 25.32 10.82 -32.76
CA ILE A 454 24.23 9.88 -32.49
C ILE A 454 23.43 9.69 -33.76
N ASN A 455 23.16 8.46 -34.14
CA ASN A 455 22.35 8.08 -35.28
C ASN A 455 21.00 7.55 -34.78
N ALA A 456 19.94 7.86 -35.54
CA ALA A 456 18.59 7.38 -35.27
C ALA A 456 18.16 6.43 -36.38
N SER A 457 18.00 5.16 -36.04
CA SER A 457 17.56 4.12 -36.97
C SER A 457 16.14 3.66 -36.68
N PHE A 458 15.36 3.53 -37.74
CA PHE A 458 13.95 3.20 -37.70
C PHE A 458 13.72 1.83 -38.34
N TYR A 459 13.11 0.91 -37.60
CA TYR A 459 12.88 -0.46 -38.03
C TYR A 459 11.39 -0.77 -38.09
N HIS A 460 11.02 -1.65 -39.01
CA HIS A 460 9.69 -2.21 -39.12
C HIS A 460 9.74 -3.74 -39.06
N VAL A 461 8.93 -4.33 -38.19
CA VAL A 461 8.70 -5.76 -38.16
C VAL A 461 7.56 -6.08 -39.14
N LYS A 462 7.89 -6.68 -40.28
CA LYS A 462 6.89 -7.11 -41.27
C LYS A 462 6.20 -8.41 -40.84
N ASN A 463 4.97 -8.60 -41.29
CA ASN A 463 4.17 -9.80 -41.04
C ASN A 463 4.78 -11.09 -41.62
N ASN A 464 5.63 -10.99 -42.65
CA ASN A 464 6.38 -12.13 -43.19
C ASN A 464 7.55 -12.56 -42.31
N GLY A 465 7.77 -11.82 -41.24
CA GLY A 465 8.77 -12.07 -40.27
C GLY A 465 10.18 -11.60 -40.57
N LYS A 466 10.32 -10.57 -41.39
CA LYS A 466 11.60 -9.88 -41.55
C LYS A 466 11.54 -8.53 -40.86
N ILE A 467 12.63 -8.20 -40.16
CA ILE A 467 12.85 -6.87 -39.62
C ILE A 467 13.63 -6.09 -40.69
N GLU A 468 13.06 -4.99 -41.14
CA GLU A 468 13.67 -4.13 -42.17
C GLU A 468 13.96 -2.75 -41.58
N LEU A 469 15.14 -2.22 -41.92
CA LEU A 469 15.48 -0.83 -41.66
C LEU A 469 14.71 0.04 -42.67
N ILE A 470 13.84 0.91 -42.16
CA ILE A 470 13.06 1.87 -42.96
C ILE A 470 13.95 3.04 -43.36
N LYS A 471 14.60 3.65 -42.36
CA LYS A 471 15.38 4.87 -42.54
C LYS A 471 16.40 5.02 -41.42
N MET A 472 17.51 5.65 -41.75
CA MET A 472 18.56 6.04 -40.81
C MET A 472 18.78 7.55 -40.96
N PHE A 473 18.88 8.24 -39.82
CA PHE A 473 19.24 9.65 -39.77
C PHE A 473 20.53 9.80 -38.98
N ASP A 474 21.56 10.28 -39.66
CA ASP A 474 22.86 10.47 -39.05
C ASP A 474 22.95 11.79 -38.29
N LYS A 475 23.93 11.88 -37.37
CA LYS A 475 24.33 13.14 -36.69
C LYS A 475 23.20 13.88 -35.97
N GLN A 476 22.36 13.13 -35.26
CA GLN A 476 21.41 13.67 -34.30
C GLN A 476 22.10 14.02 -32.97
N GLN A 477 21.53 14.98 -32.23
CA GLN A 477 21.92 15.28 -30.84
C GLN A 477 20.91 14.72 -29.82
N ALA A 478 20.03 13.83 -30.27
CA ALA A 478 18.99 13.26 -29.44
C ALA A 478 19.54 12.18 -28.50
N ASN A 479 19.08 12.18 -27.26
CA ASN A 479 19.41 11.18 -26.25
C ASN A 479 18.18 10.44 -25.71
N SER A 480 16.98 10.87 -26.08
CA SER A 480 15.70 10.30 -25.64
C SER A 480 14.72 10.25 -26.80
N ILE A 481 13.88 9.21 -26.78
CA ILE A 481 12.84 8.97 -27.77
C ILE A 481 11.48 9.01 -27.07
N PHE A 482 10.56 9.85 -27.57
CA PHE A 482 9.19 9.92 -27.09
C PHE A 482 8.22 9.72 -28.25
N TRP A 483 7.37 8.70 -28.17
CA TRP A 483 6.36 8.45 -29.19
C TRP A 483 5.03 9.10 -28.83
N SER A 484 4.31 9.59 -29.84
CA SER A 484 2.91 9.94 -29.69
C SER A 484 2.10 8.68 -29.32
N PRO A 485 1.15 8.77 -28.36
CA PRO A 485 0.28 7.64 -28.01
C PRO A 485 -0.54 7.08 -29.18
N GLN A 486 -0.82 7.90 -30.21
CA GLN A 486 -1.51 7.48 -31.44
C GLN A 486 -0.58 6.78 -32.43
N GLY A 487 0.73 6.70 -32.13
CA GLY A 487 1.75 6.31 -33.09
C GLY A 487 2.03 7.46 -34.07
N GLN A 488 2.58 7.12 -35.24
CA GLN A 488 2.92 8.02 -36.36
C GLN A 488 3.97 9.09 -36.05
N PHE A 489 3.78 9.89 -35.00
CA PHE A 489 4.70 10.94 -34.60
C PHE A 489 5.61 10.48 -33.48
N MET A 490 6.85 10.93 -33.54
CA MET A 490 7.86 10.67 -32.52
C MET A 490 8.76 11.89 -32.37
N VAL A 491 9.11 12.19 -31.15
CA VAL A 491 10.02 13.26 -30.78
C VAL A 491 11.38 12.65 -30.43
N LEU A 492 12.41 13.10 -31.13
CA LEU A 492 13.80 12.87 -30.77
C LEU A 492 14.28 14.09 -29.99
N ALA A 493 14.52 13.92 -28.70
CA ALA A 493 14.90 15.02 -27.81
C ALA A 493 16.33 14.84 -27.28
N GLY A 494 17.09 15.92 -27.26
CA GLY A 494 18.36 16.08 -26.57
C GLY A 494 18.16 16.86 -25.28
N LEU A 495 17.59 16.23 -24.25
CA LEU A 495 17.07 16.91 -23.04
C LEU A 495 18.11 17.76 -22.29
N ARG A 496 19.40 17.47 -22.43
CA ARG A 496 20.49 18.24 -21.79
C ARG A 496 20.89 19.51 -22.56
N ARG A 497 20.53 19.61 -23.84
CA ARG A 497 20.90 20.71 -24.74
C ARG A 497 19.67 21.45 -25.29
N SER A 498 18.47 21.08 -24.83
CA SER A 498 17.19 21.67 -25.25
C SER A 498 16.94 21.64 -26.77
N GLU A 499 17.50 20.65 -27.47
CA GLU A 499 17.21 20.43 -28.90
C GLU A 499 16.11 19.37 -29.03
N VAL A 500 15.01 19.71 -29.68
CA VAL A 500 13.86 18.82 -29.88
C VAL A 500 13.57 18.76 -31.37
N LYS A 501 13.42 17.55 -31.92
CA LYS A 501 13.04 17.33 -33.31
C LYS A 501 11.85 16.41 -33.39
N MET A 502 10.85 16.78 -34.19
CA MET A 502 9.67 15.96 -34.42
C MET A 502 9.78 15.22 -35.75
N PHE A 503 9.45 13.93 -35.73
CA PHE A 503 9.50 13.05 -36.87
C PHE A 503 8.13 12.43 -37.11
N SER A 504 7.73 12.36 -38.38
CA SER A 504 6.56 11.61 -38.83
C SER A 504 7.01 10.34 -39.53
N CYS A 505 6.58 9.19 -39.02
CA CYS A 505 6.90 7.87 -39.57
C CYS A 505 6.17 7.57 -40.88
N GLU A 506 5.09 8.29 -41.23
CA GLU A 506 4.37 8.07 -42.50
C GLU A 506 5.02 8.80 -43.67
N THR A 507 5.45 10.04 -43.45
CA THR A 507 6.03 10.87 -44.52
C THR A 507 7.54 10.66 -44.68
N ASN A 508 8.17 9.89 -43.78
CA ASN A 508 9.63 9.79 -43.65
C ASN A 508 10.31 11.16 -43.61
N SER A 509 9.60 12.20 -43.18
CA SER A 509 10.07 13.59 -43.19
C SER A 509 10.20 14.10 -41.76
N SER A 510 11.20 14.95 -41.55
CA SER A 510 11.46 15.63 -40.28
C SER A 510 10.98 17.07 -40.38
N SER A 511 10.15 17.52 -39.44
CA SER A 511 9.81 18.93 -39.28
C SER A 511 10.65 19.49 -38.12
N HIS A 512 11.30 20.62 -38.35
CA HIS A 512 12.12 21.29 -37.34
C HIS A 512 11.26 21.97 -36.28
#